data_AF-A0A2M9M9A5-F1
#
_entry.id   AF-A0A2M9M9A5-F1
#
_cell.length_a   1.000
_cell.length_b   1.000
_cell.length_c   1.000
_cell.angle_alpha   90.00
_cell.angle_beta   90.00
_cell.angle_gamma   90.00
#
_symmetry.space_group_name_H-M   'P 1'
#
loop_
_entity.id
_entity.type
_entity.pdbx_description
1 polymer ?
#
loop_
_entity_poly.entity_id
_entity_poly.type
_entity_poly.pdbx_seq_one_letter_code
_entity_poly.pdbx_strand_id
1 'polypeptide(L)'
;MSLTVSQTVAAPDGAAPASADQSGLVYELTTQPDPLRVSPAQGALEHGDIVIVGSALNFNTIEIQRITVGFPVGDLAHSLTEHFRDIEATVNHDGASWPPAHNEAEQEIVFNPPGGAATVEPGQGVTIQLRNIPVNRQVGTVPLTVIVSWRREGTASWRDDIDTLTVGKFPPDFTLANLKADPIALEHSGSTTLTWQASDNATYKLLYGTAEIDVTNVRTYTVPNLKQTTPFYLRGIAQSGNTSVERTLTSLVTVNVPDLEVTNLFVRGTLSTRLVSNLMRISFTTKDGWGAPVAVNLHSGANPPPWPSTTTASTASTAP
;
A
#
# COMPACT_ATOMS: atom_id res chain seq x y z
N MET A 1 -12.33 -7.65 -12.56
CA MET A 1 -11.71 -7.00 -11.40
C MET A 1 -10.28 -7.48 -11.35
N SER A 2 -9.31 -6.60 -11.61
CA SER A 2 -7.89 -6.94 -11.53
C SER A 2 -7.47 -7.05 -10.06
N LEU A 3 -6.77 -8.12 -9.74
CA LEU A 3 -6.00 -8.21 -8.50
C LEU A 3 -4.77 -7.31 -8.69
N THR A 4 -4.72 -6.18 -7.99
CA THR A 4 -3.48 -5.41 -7.88
C THR A 4 -2.65 -6.08 -6.78
N VAL A 5 -1.57 -6.75 -7.15
CA VAL A 5 -0.56 -7.24 -6.20
C VAL A 5 0.38 -6.07 -5.95
N SER A 6 0.10 -5.26 -4.94
CA SER A 6 1.04 -4.21 -4.51
C SER A 6 1.99 -4.78 -3.46
N GLN A 7 3.25 -4.95 -3.82
CA GLN A 7 4.32 -4.98 -2.81
C GLN A 7 4.47 -3.56 -2.26
N THR A 8 3.96 -3.32 -1.06
CA THR A 8 4.19 -2.06 -0.34
C THR A 8 5.33 -2.29 0.64
N VAL A 9 6.38 -1.48 0.54
CA VAL A 9 7.48 -1.45 1.51
C VAL A 9 7.44 -0.10 2.21
N ALA A 10 7.49 -0.12 3.54
CA ALA A 10 7.68 1.09 4.32
C ALA A 10 9.05 1.68 3.97
N ALA A 11 9.08 2.97 3.64
CA ALA A 11 10.33 3.69 3.43
C ALA A 11 11.26 3.53 4.65
N PRO A 12 12.58 3.44 4.46
CA PRO A 12 13.52 3.47 5.58
C PRO A 12 13.36 4.79 6.37
N ASP A 13 13.44 4.69 7.70
CA ASP A 13 13.44 5.84 8.60
C ASP A 13 14.52 6.85 8.17
N GLY A 14 14.11 8.03 7.70
CA GLY A 14 15.00 9.16 7.45
C GLY A 14 14.84 9.89 6.12
N ALA A 15 14.08 9.39 5.15
CA ALA A 15 13.73 10.17 3.96
C ALA A 15 12.46 10.98 4.23
N ALA A 16 12.58 12.31 4.29
CA ALA A 16 11.39 13.17 4.22
C ALA A 16 10.62 12.82 2.93
N PRO A 17 9.30 12.61 2.97
CA PRO A 17 8.55 12.39 1.75
C PRO A 17 8.75 13.63 0.87
N ALA A 18 9.43 13.45 -0.26
CA ALA A 18 9.42 14.45 -1.31
C ALA A 18 7.94 14.76 -1.56
N SER A 19 7.55 16.02 -1.48
CA SER A 19 6.16 16.41 -1.80
C SER A 19 5.78 15.80 -3.15
N ALA A 20 4.52 15.45 -3.39
CA ALA A 20 4.08 14.90 -4.69
C ALA A 20 4.41 15.79 -5.91
N ASP A 21 4.86 17.03 -5.67
CA ASP A 21 5.37 17.98 -6.67
C ASP A 21 6.91 17.91 -6.91
N GLN A 22 7.61 17.02 -6.20
CA GLN A 22 9.08 16.88 -6.16
C GLN A 22 9.62 15.52 -6.59
N SER A 23 8.77 14.51 -6.83
CA SER A 23 9.18 13.22 -7.39
C SER A 23 8.79 13.12 -8.87
N GLY A 24 9.64 12.45 -9.65
CA GLY A 24 9.46 12.32 -11.10
C GLY A 24 8.41 11.27 -11.45
N LEU A 25 8.50 10.09 -10.83
CA LEU A 25 7.69 8.93 -11.15
C LEU A 25 7.32 8.15 -9.88
N VAL A 26 6.14 7.54 -9.88
CA VAL A 26 5.72 6.56 -8.86
C VAL A 26 5.73 5.17 -9.47
N TYR A 27 6.28 4.19 -8.75
CA TYR A 27 6.53 2.86 -9.29
C TYR A 27 5.54 1.80 -8.80
N GLU A 28 5.16 0.93 -9.71
CA GLU A 28 4.58 -0.37 -9.43
C GLU A 28 5.51 -1.47 -9.98
N LEU A 29 5.68 -2.56 -9.23
CA LEU A 29 6.54 -3.68 -9.59
C LEU A 29 5.72 -4.96 -9.66
N THR A 30 5.93 -5.74 -10.73
CA THR A 30 5.36 -7.08 -10.89
C THR A 30 6.44 -8.06 -11.34
N THR A 31 6.25 -9.35 -11.06
CA THR A 31 7.19 -10.42 -11.44
C THR A 31 6.47 -11.52 -12.21
N GLN A 32 7.21 -12.25 -13.04
CA GLN A 32 6.73 -13.47 -13.70
C GLN A 32 7.80 -14.57 -13.57
N PRO A 33 7.51 -15.72 -12.95
CA PRO A 33 6.28 -16.04 -12.22
C PRO A 33 6.03 -15.08 -11.03
N ASP A 34 4.79 -15.05 -10.55
CA ASP A 34 4.39 -14.29 -9.36
C ASP A 34 4.02 -15.24 -8.21
N PRO A 35 4.79 -15.28 -7.10
CA PRO A 35 6.04 -14.55 -6.88
C PRO A 35 7.24 -15.13 -7.64
N LEU A 36 8.32 -14.34 -7.74
CA LEU A 36 9.59 -14.77 -8.30
C LEU A 36 10.17 -15.96 -7.51
N ARG A 37 10.69 -16.96 -8.22
CA ARG A 37 11.20 -18.22 -7.64
C ARG A 37 12.71 -18.27 -7.69
N VAL A 38 13.32 -18.81 -6.64
CA VAL A 38 14.75 -19.14 -6.66
C VAL A 38 15.01 -20.29 -7.63
N SER A 39 16.21 -20.30 -8.21
CA SER A 39 16.72 -21.50 -8.90
C SER A 39 16.84 -22.68 -7.93
N PRO A 40 16.68 -23.94 -8.39
CA PRO A 40 16.90 -25.13 -7.56
C PRO A 40 18.32 -25.15 -7.00
N ALA A 41 18.61 -25.97 -5.99
CA ALA A 41 19.97 -26.06 -5.44
C ALA A 41 20.99 -26.67 -6.42
N GLN A 42 20.53 -27.52 -7.35
CA GLN A 42 21.33 -28.13 -8.41
C GLN A 42 20.56 -28.15 -9.74
N GLY A 43 21.28 -28.18 -10.86
CA GLY A 43 20.69 -28.24 -12.20
C GLY A 43 20.50 -26.88 -12.85
N ALA A 44 19.60 -26.83 -13.84
CA ALA A 44 19.28 -25.63 -14.61
C ALA A 44 18.78 -24.48 -13.71
N LEU A 45 19.06 -23.26 -14.12
CA LEU A 45 18.58 -22.06 -13.43
C LEU A 45 17.10 -21.83 -13.77
N GLU A 46 16.35 -21.38 -12.79
CA GLU A 46 15.03 -20.80 -13.00
C GLU A 46 15.19 -19.39 -13.52
N HIS A 47 14.36 -19.03 -14.49
CA HIS A 47 14.33 -17.69 -15.04
C HIS A 47 13.04 -16.99 -14.62
N GLY A 48 13.15 -15.68 -14.43
CA GLY A 48 11.98 -14.85 -14.22
C GLY A 48 12.15 -13.47 -14.83
N ASP A 49 11.03 -12.77 -14.89
CA ASP A 49 10.93 -11.42 -15.40
C ASP A 49 10.49 -10.49 -14.27
N ILE A 50 10.97 -9.26 -14.33
CA ILE A 50 10.55 -8.15 -13.47
C ILE A 50 10.10 -7.02 -14.38
N VAL A 51 8.88 -6.53 -14.15
CA VAL A 51 8.32 -5.40 -14.87
C VAL A 51 8.04 -4.29 -13.87
N ILE A 52 8.65 -3.13 -14.10
CA ILE A 52 8.49 -1.92 -13.29
C ILE A 52 7.79 -0.89 -14.16
N VAL A 53 6.66 -0.36 -13.68
CA VAL A 53 5.92 0.72 -14.34
C VAL A 53 6.10 1.98 -13.51
N GLY A 54 6.81 2.97 -14.07
CA GLY A 54 6.94 4.29 -13.48
C GLY A 54 5.91 5.24 -14.08
N SER A 55 5.05 5.83 -13.24
CA SER A 55 3.96 6.71 -13.66
C SER A 55 4.19 8.15 -13.21
N ALA A 56 4.04 9.11 -14.12
CA ALA A 56 4.05 10.52 -13.81
C ALA A 56 2.69 10.94 -13.20
N LEU A 57 2.58 10.83 -11.88
CA LEU A 57 1.38 11.25 -11.14
C LEU A 57 1.37 12.75 -10.79
N ASN A 58 2.44 13.47 -11.16
CA ASN A 58 2.54 14.91 -11.00
C ASN A 58 1.70 15.65 -12.05
N PHE A 59 1.39 16.92 -11.78
CA PHE A 59 0.61 17.76 -12.70
C PHE A 59 1.45 18.44 -13.79
N ASN A 60 2.77 18.24 -13.77
CA ASN A 60 3.72 18.92 -14.65
C ASN A 60 4.38 17.92 -15.59
N THR A 61 4.49 18.26 -16.87
CA THR A 61 5.31 17.52 -17.81
C THR A 61 6.77 17.47 -17.36
N ILE A 62 7.38 16.30 -17.45
CA ILE A 62 8.79 16.09 -17.12
C ILE A 62 9.57 15.61 -18.33
N GLU A 63 10.87 15.90 -18.35
CA GLU A 63 11.82 15.29 -19.28
C GLU A 63 12.71 14.34 -18.51
N ILE A 64 12.95 13.15 -19.06
CA ILE A 64 13.86 12.12 -18.52
C ILE A 64 15.04 11.99 -19.48
N GLN A 65 16.27 12.11 -18.98
CA GLN A 65 17.48 11.85 -19.79
C GLN A 65 18.10 10.49 -19.51
N ARG A 66 17.82 9.89 -18.35
CA ARG A 66 18.44 8.63 -17.93
C ARG A 66 17.57 7.92 -16.91
N ILE A 67 17.47 6.61 -17.07
CA ILE A 67 16.98 5.70 -16.03
C ILE A 67 18.09 4.70 -15.75
N THR A 68 18.41 4.49 -14.48
CA THR A 68 19.36 3.48 -14.04
C THR A 68 18.65 2.50 -13.11
N VAL A 69 18.85 1.21 -13.33
CA VAL A 69 18.38 0.15 -12.44
C VAL A 69 19.57 -0.59 -11.88
N GLY A 70 19.78 -0.49 -10.57
CA GLY A 70 20.86 -1.16 -9.84
C GLY A 70 20.31 -2.27 -8.95
N PHE A 71 21.06 -3.35 -8.80
CA PHE A 71 20.72 -4.43 -7.88
C PHE A 71 21.93 -5.29 -7.52
N PRO A 72 21.99 -5.90 -6.32
CA PRO A 72 23.14 -6.71 -5.95
C PRO A 72 23.28 -7.96 -6.84
N VAL A 73 24.49 -8.19 -7.35
CA VAL A 73 24.87 -9.37 -8.15
C VAL A 73 25.82 -10.26 -7.33
N GLY A 74 25.54 -11.56 -7.27
CA GLY A 74 26.28 -12.53 -6.48
C GLY A 74 25.44 -13.73 -6.05
N ASP A 75 26.01 -14.58 -5.19
CA ASP A 75 25.44 -15.85 -4.73
C ASP A 75 24.65 -15.72 -3.41
N LEU A 76 24.64 -14.55 -2.78
CA LEU A 76 24.00 -14.31 -1.48
C LEU A 76 22.48 -14.09 -1.57
N ALA A 77 21.78 -14.28 -0.45
CA ALA A 77 20.32 -14.15 -0.37
C ALA A 77 19.77 -12.80 -0.88
N HIS A 78 20.52 -11.71 -0.71
CA HIS A 78 20.13 -10.37 -1.16
C HIS A 78 20.53 -10.07 -2.62
N SER A 79 21.25 -10.98 -3.28
CA SER A 79 21.65 -10.85 -4.68
C SER A 79 20.58 -11.43 -5.60
N LEU A 80 20.24 -10.70 -6.68
CA LEU A 80 19.22 -11.12 -7.64
C LEU A 80 19.69 -12.31 -8.47
N THR A 81 20.92 -12.21 -8.99
CA THR A 81 21.51 -13.15 -9.94
C THR A 81 23.03 -13.16 -9.77
N GLU A 82 23.67 -14.24 -10.23
CA GLU A 82 25.12 -14.32 -10.48
C GLU A 82 25.46 -13.97 -11.94
N HIS A 83 24.45 -13.85 -12.81
CA HIS A 83 24.54 -13.84 -14.26
C HIS A 83 24.06 -12.51 -14.85
N PHE A 84 24.66 -11.40 -14.42
CA PHE A 84 24.20 -10.04 -14.76
C PHE A 84 24.07 -9.77 -16.27
N ARG A 85 24.97 -10.31 -17.10
CA ARG A 85 24.96 -10.12 -18.56
C ARG A 85 23.85 -10.87 -19.29
N ASP A 86 23.27 -11.88 -18.66
CA ASP A 86 22.27 -12.74 -19.29
C ASP A 86 20.86 -12.12 -19.20
N ILE A 87 20.72 -11.02 -18.45
CA ILE A 87 19.46 -10.28 -18.31
C ILE A 87 19.19 -9.49 -19.58
N GLU A 88 18.05 -9.75 -20.19
CA GLU A 88 17.53 -8.92 -21.27
C GLU A 88 16.76 -7.74 -20.70
N ALA A 89 17.25 -6.52 -20.90
CA ALA A 89 16.63 -5.34 -20.33
C ALA A 89 16.17 -4.34 -21.38
N THR A 90 15.04 -3.68 -21.16
CA THR A 90 14.55 -2.60 -22.03
C THR A 90 13.70 -1.61 -21.23
N VAL A 91 13.72 -0.35 -21.65
CA VAL A 91 12.68 0.62 -21.27
C VAL A 91 11.81 0.89 -22.50
N ASN A 92 10.50 0.98 -22.31
CA ASN A 92 9.56 1.38 -23.35
C ASN A 92 8.78 2.60 -22.90
N HIS A 93 8.67 3.59 -23.78
CA HIS A 93 7.90 4.81 -23.57
C HIS A 93 7.48 5.39 -24.93
N ASP A 94 6.19 5.74 -25.07
CA ASP A 94 5.60 6.31 -26.28
C ASP A 94 5.98 5.57 -27.59
N GLY A 95 5.96 4.23 -27.54
CA GLY A 95 6.32 3.38 -28.67
C GLY A 95 7.82 3.33 -29.01
N ALA A 96 8.67 4.11 -28.31
CA ALA A 96 10.12 4.03 -28.41
C ALA A 96 10.69 3.06 -27.37
N SER A 97 11.71 2.29 -27.77
CA SER A 97 12.47 1.41 -26.89
C SER A 97 13.85 2.01 -26.63
N TRP A 98 14.25 2.04 -25.36
CA TRP A 98 15.57 2.54 -24.94
C TRP A 98 16.45 1.32 -24.63
N PRO A 99 17.55 1.12 -25.37
CA PRO A 99 18.41 -0.04 -25.19
C PRO A 99 19.20 0.06 -23.88
N PRO A 100 19.56 -1.09 -23.29
CA PRO A 100 20.33 -1.14 -22.06
C PRO A 100 21.83 -0.91 -22.33
N ALA A 101 22.49 -0.28 -21.37
CA ALA A 101 23.94 -0.28 -21.22
C ALA A 101 24.28 -0.91 -19.86
N HIS A 102 24.85 -2.12 -19.88
CA HIS A 102 25.24 -2.85 -18.68
C HIS A 102 26.55 -2.30 -18.11
N ASN A 103 26.56 -1.94 -16.83
CA ASN A 103 27.73 -1.52 -16.06
C ASN A 103 27.98 -2.51 -14.91
N GLU A 104 28.82 -3.50 -15.16
CA GLU A 104 29.13 -4.55 -14.18
C GLU A 104 29.89 -4.06 -12.96
N ALA A 105 30.71 -3.02 -13.11
CA ALA A 105 31.51 -2.51 -12.00
C ALA A 105 30.62 -1.93 -10.90
N GLU A 106 29.54 -1.25 -11.30
CA GLU A 106 28.57 -0.64 -10.38
C GLU A 106 27.32 -1.52 -10.17
N GLN A 107 27.20 -2.64 -10.89
CA GLN A 107 26.02 -3.53 -10.88
C GLN A 107 24.73 -2.81 -11.31
N GLU A 108 24.83 -2.02 -12.37
CA GLU A 108 23.77 -1.14 -12.87
C GLU A 108 23.47 -1.36 -14.36
N ILE A 109 22.19 -1.27 -14.73
CA ILE A 109 21.74 -1.20 -16.12
C ILE A 109 21.24 0.22 -16.38
N VAL A 110 21.87 0.91 -17.34
CA VAL A 110 21.58 2.30 -17.68
C VAL A 110 20.82 2.37 -19.00
N PHE A 111 19.76 3.18 -19.04
CA PHE A 111 18.94 3.42 -20.21
C PHE A 111 18.94 4.92 -20.52
N ASN A 112 19.24 5.26 -21.78
CA ASN A 112 19.15 6.62 -22.28
C ASN A 112 18.12 6.66 -23.43
N PRO A 113 17.20 7.63 -23.44
CA PRO A 113 16.21 7.75 -24.50
C PRO A 113 16.86 8.06 -25.86
N PRO A 114 16.35 7.48 -26.96
CA PRO A 114 16.73 7.88 -28.31
C PRO A 114 16.46 9.37 -28.51
N GLY A 115 17.52 10.18 -28.67
CA GLY A 115 17.41 11.64 -28.79
C GLY A 115 17.87 12.43 -27.56
N GLY A 116 18.31 11.76 -26.49
CA GLY A 116 18.97 12.37 -25.33
C GLY A 116 18.03 12.79 -24.19
N ALA A 117 16.76 13.05 -24.49
CA ALA A 117 15.70 13.20 -23.49
C ALA A 117 14.35 12.68 -24.04
N ALA A 118 13.49 12.19 -23.15
CA ALA A 118 12.13 11.80 -23.45
C ALA A 118 11.15 12.60 -22.57
N THR A 119 10.05 13.04 -23.16
CA THR A 119 9.01 13.82 -22.48
C THR A 119 7.94 12.89 -21.94
N VAL A 120 7.61 12.99 -20.65
CA VAL A 120 6.53 12.22 -20.01
C VAL A 120 5.47 13.20 -19.51
N GLU A 121 4.29 13.14 -20.11
CA GLU A 121 3.15 13.98 -19.73
C GLU A 121 2.45 13.46 -18.47
N PRO A 122 1.70 14.32 -17.75
CA PRO A 122 0.86 13.89 -16.62
C PRO A 122 -0.06 12.72 -17.00
N GLY A 123 0.00 11.64 -16.22
CA GLY A 123 -0.77 10.41 -16.46
C GLY A 123 -0.14 9.43 -17.46
N GLN A 124 0.97 9.77 -18.08
CA GLN A 124 1.80 8.82 -18.83
C GLN A 124 2.79 8.10 -17.92
N GLY A 125 3.45 7.08 -18.46
CA GLY A 125 4.48 6.34 -17.76
C GLY A 125 5.56 5.76 -18.67
N VAL A 126 6.54 5.17 -18.03
CA VAL A 126 7.62 4.40 -18.63
C VAL A 126 7.56 2.97 -18.10
N THR A 127 7.79 1.99 -18.96
CA THR A 127 7.80 0.58 -18.57
C THR A 127 9.22 0.04 -18.69
N ILE A 128 9.82 -0.31 -17.56
CA ILE A 128 11.11 -0.99 -17.48
C ILE A 128 10.84 -2.49 -17.41
N GLN A 129 11.47 -3.26 -18.29
CA GLN A 129 11.36 -4.71 -18.31
C GLN A 129 12.76 -5.31 -18.19
N LEU A 130 12.94 -6.14 -17.16
CA LEU A 130 14.09 -7.02 -16.99
C LEU A 130 13.58 -8.44 -17.22
N ARG A 131 14.06 -9.12 -18.25
CA ARG A 131 13.55 -10.42 -18.69
C ARG A 131 14.65 -11.46 -18.67
N ASN A 132 14.20 -12.72 -18.64
CA ASN A 132 15.07 -13.88 -18.69
C ASN A 132 16.14 -13.88 -17.58
N ILE A 133 15.83 -13.30 -16.42
CA ILE A 133 16.77 -13.16 -15.30
C ILE A 133 17.06 -14.54 -14.72
N PRO A 134 18.30 -15.04 -14.76
CA PRO A 134 18.66 -16.29 -14.10
C PRO A 134 18.67 -16.04 -12.59
N VAL A 135 17.62 -16.45 -11.88
CA VAL A 135 17.41 -16.06 -10.48
C VAL A 135 18.38 -16.82 -9.59
N ASN A 136 19.04 -16.14 -8.66
CA ASN A 136 19.92 -16.79 -7.68
C ASN A 136 19.17 -17.87 -6.86
N ARG A 137 19.90 -18.92 -6.45
CA ARG A 137 19.43 -20.09 -5.71
C ARG A 137 19.07 -19.82 -4.24
N GLN A 138 19.55 -18.72 -3.66
CA GLN A 138 19.27 -18.39 -2.26
C GLN A 138 17.94 -17.66 -2.09
N VAL A 139 17.09 -18.16 -1.19
CA VAL A 139 15.84 -17.50 -0.76
C VAL A 139 16.19 -16.22 -0.01
N GLY A 140 15.50 -15.14 -0.33
CA GLY A 140 15.73 -13.85 0.30
C GLY A 140 15.10 -12.70 -0.46
N THR A 141 15.47 -11.50 -0.04
CA THR A 141 14.88 -10.25 -0.50
C THR A 141 15.95 -9.40 -1.17
N VAL A 142 15.65 -8.89 -2.36
CA VAL A 142 16.57 -8.13 -3.21
C VAL A 142 16.13 -6.67 -3.24
N PRO A 143 16.99 -5.71 -2.86
CA PRO A 143 16.75 -4.30 -3.15
C PRO A 143 17.07 -4.01 -4.63
N LEU A 144 16.10 -3.44 -5.34
CA LEU A 144 16.28 -2.87 -6.67
C LEU A 144 16.27 -1.34 -6.53
N THR A 145 17.37 -0.69 -6.85
CA THR A 145 17.45 0.77 -6.87
C THR A 145 17.08 1.26 -8.27
N VAL A 146 16.09 2.15 -8.36
CA VAL A 146 15.72 2.86 -9.58
C VAL A 146 16.13 4.31 -9.41
N ILE A 147 17.05 4.78 -10.26
CA ILE A 147 17.49 6.17 -10.30
C ILE A 147 16.97 6.78 -11.58
N VAL A 148 16.22 7.88 -11.48
CA VAL A 148 15.71 8.59 -12.65
C VAL A 148 16.28 9.99 -12.66
N SER A 149 17.01 10.31 -13.73
CA SER A 149 17.52 11.64 -13.99
C SER A 149 16.50 12.41 -14.82
N TRP A 150 15.86 13.40 -14.19
CA TRP A 150 14.76 14.15 -14.76
C TRP A 150 14.82 15.64 -14.48
N ARG A 151 13.98 16.40 -15.19
CA ARG A 151 13.73 17.81 -14.93
C ARG A 151 12.30 18.17 -15.32
N ARG A 152 11.81 19.31 -14.85
CA ARG A 152 10.55 19.86 -15.39
C ARG A 152 10.81 20.38 -16.79
N GLU A 153 9.84 20.19 -17.69
CA GLU A 153 9.94 20.75 -19.03
C GLU A 153 10.21 22.27 -18.97
N GLY A 154 11.14 22.75 -19.80
CA GLY A 154 11.54 24.15 -19.86
C GLY A 154 12.50 24.59 -18.74
N THR A 155 12.94 23.70 -17.85
CA THR A 155 14.00 23.97 -16.87
C THR A 155 15.36 23.46 -17.35
N ALA A 156 16.46 24.05 -16.88
CA ALA A 156 17.80 23.68 -17.32
C ALA A 156 18.45 22.58 -16.46
N SER A 157 18.07 22.48 -15.19
CA SER A 157 18.76 21.65 -14.20
C SER A 157 18.14 20.26 -14.10
N TRP A 158 18.97 19.25 -14.38
CA TRP A 158 18.67 17.84 -14.10
C TRP A 158 18.80 17.54 -12.61
N ARG A 159 17.95 16.65 -12.12
CA ARG A 159 18.02 16.09 -10.77
C ARG A 159 17.80 14.59 -10.84
N ASP A 160 18.36 13.87 -9.88
CA ASP A 160 18.17 12.44 -9.74
C ASP A 160 17.15 12.18 -8.62
N ASP A 161 16.14 11.37 -8.94
CA ASP A 161 15.22 10.76 -7.97
C ASP A 161 15.66 9.32 -7.74
N ILE A 162 15.67 8.86 -6.50
CA ILE A 162 16.17 7.54 -6.12
C ILE A 162 15.09 6.82 -5.34
N ASP A 163 14.63 5.70 -5.88
CA ASP A 163 13.65 4.83 -5.23
C ASP A 163 14.22 3.43 -5.08
N THR A 164 13.95 2.82 -3.93
CA THR A 164 14.31 1.41 -3.67
C THR A 164 13.06 0.57 -3.67
N LEU A 165 12.93 -0.28 -4.68
CA LEU A 165 11.92 -1.33 -4.77
C LEU A 165 12.49 -2.61 -4.17
N THR A 166 11.63 -3.48 -3.67
CA THR A 166 12.07 -4.72 -3.03
C THR A 166 11.42 -5.90 -3.72
N VAL A 167 12.21 -6.92 -4.07
CA VAL A 167 11.71 -8.15 -4.71
C VAL A 167 12.07 -9.35 -3.87
N GLY A 168 11.08 -10.15 -3.50
CA GLY A 168 11.28 -11.43 -2.82
C GLY A 168 11.56 -12.56 -3.81
N LYS A 169 12.58 -13.39 -3.52
CA LYS A 169 12.83 -14.68 -4.18
C LYS A 169 12.34 -15.81 -3.27
N PHE A 170 11.34 -16.55 -3.72
CA PHE A 170 10.65 -17.56 -2.92
C PHE A 170 11.08 -18.98 -3.27
N PRO A 171 10.94 -19.95 -2.35
CA PRO A 171 11.07 -21.36 -2.67
C PRO A 171 10.19 -21.77 -3.87
N PRO A 172 10.61 -22.72 -4.72
CA PRO A 172 9.87 -23.09 -5.93
C PRO A 172 8.44 -23.59 -5.70
N ASP A 173 8.16 -24.16 -4.52
CA ASP A 173 6.88 -24.71 -4.10
C ASP A 173 6.01 -23.73 -3.29
N PHE A 174 6.52 -22.53 -3.00
CA PHE A 174 5.76 -21.52 -2.31
C PHE A 174 4.63 -20.99 -3.20
N THR A 175 3.42 -20.97 -2.65
CA THR A 175 2.27 -20.33 -3.30
C THR A 175 1.50 -19.54 -2.26
N LEU A 176 1.05 -18.35 -2.66
CA LEU A 176 0.06 -17.56 -1.94
C LEU A 176 -0.70 -16.70 -2.94
N ALA A 177 -1.94 -17.08 -3.22
CA ALA A 177 -2.74 -16.49 -4.28
C ALA A 177 -4.23 -16.46 -3.93
N ASN A 178 -4.99 -15.71 -4.73
CA ASN A 178 -6.45 -15.77 -4.75
C ASN A 178 -7.13 -15.48 -3.41
N LEU A 179 -6.61 -14.54 -2.61
CA LEU A 179 -7.34 -14.02 -1.45
C LEU A 179 -8.64 -13.36 -1.92
N LYS A 180 -9.78 -13.88 -1.48
CA LYS A 180 -11.11 -13.41 -1.85
C LYS A 180 -12.00 -13.32 -0.62
N ALA A 181 -12.81 -12.28 -0.55
CA ALA A 181 -13.89 -12.13 0.43
C ALA A 181 -15.24 -12.44 -0.23
N ASP A 182 -16.12 -13.10 0.50
CA ASP A 182 -17.50 -13.34 0.08
C ASP A 182 -18.44 -13.29 1.30
N PRO A 183 -19.37 -12.32 1.38
CA PRO A 183 -19.57 -11.19 0.43
C PRO A 183 -18.49 -10.11 0.54
N ILE A 184 -18.21 -9.40 -0.56
CA ILE A 184 -17.33 -8.21 -0.57
C ILE A 184 -18.00 -6.92 -0.07
N ALA A 185 -19.34 -6.92 0.00
CA ALA A 185 -20.15 -5.79 0.44
C ALA A 185 -21.17 -6.29 1.46
N LEU A 186 -21.17 -5.64 2.63
CA LEU A 186 -21.95 -6.07 3.78
C LEU A 186 -22.87 -4.94 4.25
N GLU A 187 -23.99 -5.34 4.84
CA GLU A 187 -24.73 -4.47 5.74
C GLU A 187 -24.01 -4.37 7.10
N HIS A 188 -24.44 -3.40 7.92
CA HIS A 188 -23.88 -3.19 9.26
C HIS A 188 -23.90 -4.47 10.10
N SER A 189 -22.77 -4.78 10.75
CA SER A 189 -22.57 -5.98 11.56
C SER A 189 -22.67 -7.30 10.78
N GLY A 190 -22.53 -7.26 9.45
CA GLY A 190 -22.49 -8.45 8.59
C GLY A 190 -21.23 -9.30 8.79
N SER A 191 -21.17 -10.43 8.10
CA SER A 191 -20.02 -11.35 8.11
C SER A 191 -19.54 -11.64 6.70
N THR A 192 -18.23 -11.80 6.54
CA THR A 192 -17.59 -12.26 5.29
C THR A 192 -16.78 -13.51 5.55
N THR A 193 -16.71 -14.39 4.56
CA THR A 193 -15.75 -15.51 4.54
C THR A 193 -14.60 -15.17 3.60
N LEU A 194 -13.39 -15.25 4.11
CA LEU A 194 -12.16 -15.12 3.33
C LEU A 194 -11.70 -16.49 2.88
N THR A 195 -11.31 -16.63 1.61
CA THR A 195 -10.71 -17.85 1.06
C THR A 195 -9.44 -17.51 0.30
N TRP A 196 -8.48 -18.44 0.27
CA TRP A 196 -7.21 -18.25 -0.43
C TRP A 196 -6.56 -19.58 -0.82
N GLN A 197 -5.55 -19.50 -1.67
CA GLN A 197 -4.67 -20.62 -2.02
C GLN A 197 -3.31 -20.39 -1.40
N ALA A 198 -2.75 -21.41 -0.75
CA ALA A 198 -1.45 -21.31 -0.13
C ALA A 198 -0.76 -22.68 0.01
N SER A 199 0.57 -22.72 -0.07
CA SER A 199 1.39 -23.92 0.12
C SER A 199 1.48 -24.31 1.60
N ASP A 200 1.78 -25.56 1.90
CA ASP A 200 1.80 -26.06 3.29
C ASP A 200 3.13 -25.81 4.02
N ASN A 201 4.17 -25.39 3.29
CA ASN A 201 5.54 -25.20 3.78
C ASN A 201 5.88 -23.77 4.20
N ALA A 202 4.88 -22.97 4.56
CA ALA A 202 5.03 -21.59 5.00
C ALA A 202 4.04 -21.27 6.13
N THR A 203 4.26 -20.13 6.80
CA THR A 203 3.35 -19.65 7.84
C THR A 203 2.46 -18.54 7.29
N TYR A 204 1.21 -18.48 7.73
CA TYR A 204 0.23 -17.52 7.23
C TYR A 204 -0.48 -16.79 8.36
N LYS A 205 -0.53 -15.47 8.25
CA LYS A 205 -1.22 -14.59 9.19
C LYS A 205 -2.24 -13.74 8.45
N LEU A 206 -3.46 -13.70 8.98
CA LEU A 206 -4.50 -12.79 8.56
C LEU A 206 -4.48 -11.56 9.47
N LEU A 207 -4.36 -10.37 8.89
CA LEU A 207 -4.35 -9.10 9.59
C LEU A 207 -5.53 -8.24 9.15
N TYR A 208 -6.24 -7.65 10.10
CA TYR A 208 -7.28 -6.66 9.86
C TYR A 208 -7.57 -5.86 11.13
N GLY A 209 -7.75 -4.53 11.01
CA GLY A 209 -7.82 -3.66 12.17
C GLY A 209 -6.58 -3.83 13.07
N THR A 210 -6.78 -4.21 14.33
CA THR A 210 -5.70 -4.55 15.27
C THR A 210 -5.50 -6.06 15.45
N ALA A 211 -6.24 -6.89 14.72
CA ALA A 211 -6.16 -8.34 14.82
C ALA A 211 -5.01 -8.90 13.99
N GLU A 212 -4.30 -9.86 14.57
CA GLU A 212 -3.32 -10.71 13.89
C GLU A 212 -3.64 -12.17 14.23
N ILE A 213 -4.08 -12.94 13.24
CA ILE A 213 -4.61 -14.29 13.44
C ILE A 213 -3.75 -15.27 12.65
N ASP A 214 -3.23 -16.30 13.33
CA ASP A 214 -2.56 -17.41 12.66
C ASP A 214 -3.60 -18.25 11.90
N VAL A 215 -3.42 -18.32 10.58
CA VAL A 215 -4.26 -19.07 9.66
C VAL A 215 -3.45 -20.12 8.89
N THR A 216 -2.29 -20.52 9.43
CA THR A 216 -1.32 -21.40 8.76
C THR A 216 -1.94 -22.73 8.30
N ASN A 217 -2.80 -23.30 9.13
CA ASN A 217 -3.41 -24.62 8.91
C ASN A 217 -4.80 -24.56 8.27
N VAL A 218 -5.25 -23.39 7.82
CA VAL A 218 -6.55 -23.20 7.17
C VAL A 218 -6.40 -22.45 5.85
N ARG A 219 -7.41 -22.58 4.98
CA ARG A 219 -7.48 -21.83 3.70
C ARG A 219 -8.77 -21.02 3.59
N THR A 220 -9.50 -20.94 4.70
CA THR A 220 -10.74 -20.20 4.85
C THR A 220 -10.84 -19.64 6.27
N TYR A 221 -11.38 -18.43 6.40
CA TYR A 221 -11.62 -17.81 7.70
C TYR A 221 -12.84 -16.88 7.63
N THR A 222 -13.82 -17.09 8.50
CA THR A 222 -15.02 -16.25 8.57
C THR A 222 -14.83 -15.15 9.61
N VAL A 223 -15.03 -13.91 9.18
CA VAL A 223 -14.95 -12.71 10.03
C VAL A 223 -16.37 -12.19 10.27
N PRO A 224 -16.92 -12.35 11.48
CA PRO A 224 -18.25 -11.86 11.81
C PRO A 224 -18.23 -10.39 12.26
N ASN A 225 -19.41 -9.77 12.28
CA ASN A 225 -19.67 -8.48 12.96
C ASN A 225 -18.78 -7.33 12.44
N LEU A 226 -18.62 -7.23 11.12
CA LEU A 226 -17.93 -6.11 10.49
C LEU A 226 -18.85 -4.88 10.47
N LYS A 227 -18.35 -3.78 11.04
CA LYS A 227 -19.08 -2.52 11.17
C LYS A 227 -18.48 -1.39 10.38
N GLN A 228 -17.31 -1.59 9.78
CA GLN A 228 -16.61 -0.59 9.00
C GLN A 228 -15.99 -1.26 7.77
N THR A 229 -15.81 -0.49 6.71
CA THR A 229 -15.02 -0.94 5.55
C THR A 229 -13.64 -1.35 6.05
N THR A 230 -13.29 -2.62 5.83
CA THR A 230 -12.14 -3.27 6.46
C THR A 230 -11.22 -3.81 5.38
N PRO A 231 -9.96 -3.35 5.29
CA PRO A 231 -8.93 -4.02 4.52
C PRO A 231 -8.44 -5.26 5.29
N PHE A 232 -8.30 -6.36 4.56
CA PHE A 232 -7.71 -7.61 5.02
C PHE A 232 -6.37 -7.83 4.33
N TYR A 233 -5.35 -8.16 5.11
CA TYR A 233 -4.02 -8.50 4.63
C TYR A 233 -3.72 -9.95 5.00
N LEU A 234 -3.47 -10.80 3.99
CA LEU A 234 -3.01 -12.16 4.19
C LEU A 234 -1.51 -12.20 3.93
N ARG A 235 -0.74 -12.33 4.99
CA ARG A 235 0.72 -12.36 4.98
C ARG A 235 1.20 -13.81 5.05
N GLY A 236 1.93 -14.27 4.03
CA GLY A 236 2.65 -15.53 4.02
C GLY A 236 4.15 -15.31 4.18
N ILE A 237 4.78 -16.09 5.06
CA ILE A 237 6.22 -16.05 5.32
C ILE A 237 6.79 -17.42 4.96
N ALA A 238 7.65 -17.45 3.93
CA ALA A 238 8.45 -18.61 3.57
C ALA A 238 9.83 -18.49 4.19
N GLN A 239 10.37 -19.58 4.71
CA GLN A 239 11.68 -19.62 5.36
C GLN A 239 12.53 -20.73 4.74
N SER A 240 13.80 -20.44 4.50
CA SER A 240 14.80 -21.41 4.09
C SER A 240 16.08 -21.16 4.89
N GLY A 241 16.41 -22.08 5.79
CA GLY A 241 17.50 -21.86 6.75
C GLY A 241 17.24 -20.62 7.63
N ASN A 242 18.16 -19.66 7.56
CA ASN A 242 18.11 -18.42 8.37
C ASN A 242 17.50 -17.22 7.62
N THR A 243 17.09 -17.38 6.37
CA THR A 243 16.44 -16.31 5.60
C THR A 243 14.95 -16.55 5.49
N SER A 244 14.20 -15.44 5.58
CA SER A 244 12.76 -15.43 5.38
C SER A 244 12.39 -14.41 4.31
N VAL A 245 11.31 -14.68 3.61
CA VAL A 245 10.73 -13.80 2.60
C VAL A 245 9.22 -13.76 2.81
N GLU A 246 8.66 -12.57 2.63
CA GLU A 246 7.26 -12.28 2.92
C GLU A 246 6.49 -11.92 1.65
N ARG A 247 5.27 -12.44 1.53
CA ARG A 247 4.28 -12.02 0.53
C ARG A 247 2.99 -11.64 1.22
N THR A 248 2.41 -10.52 0.82
CA THR A 248 1.12 -10.06 1.36
C THR A 248 0.10 -9.89 0.24
N LEU A 249 -1.07 -10.51 0.40
CA LEU A 249 -2.24 -10.26 -0.44
C LEU A 249 -3.22 -9.36 0.29
N THR A 250 -3.92 -8.50 -0.44
CA THR A 250 -4.93 -7.60 0.13
C THR A 250 -6.31 -7.88 -0.46
N SER A 251 -7.34 -7.79 0.38
CA SER A 251 -8.75 -7.80 -0.02
C SER A 251 -9.50 -6.74 0.76
N LEU A 252 -10.41 -6.01 0.11
CA LEU A 252 -11.21 -4.97 0.74
C LEU A 252 -12.66 -5.41 0.86
N VAL A 253 -13.21 -5.36 2.07
CA VAL A 253 -14.64 -5.57 2.32
C VAL A 253 -15.27 -4.25 2.70
N THR A 254 -16.33 -3.88 1.98
CA THR A 254 -17.06 -2.64 2.19
C THR A 254 -18.27 -2.88 3.08
N VAL A 255 -18.56 -1.92 3.96
CA VAL A 255 -19.79 -1.92 4.77
C VAL A 255 -20.63 -0.73 4.33
N ASN A 256 -21.84 -0.99 3.82
CA ASN A 256 -22.71 0.02 3.23
C ASN A 256 -23.16 1.09 4.24
N VAL A 257 -23.36 0.69 5.50
CA VAL A 257 -23.73 1.56 6.61
C VAL A 257 -22.70 1.38 7.72
N PRO A 258 -21.53 2.06 7.66
CA PRO A 258 -20.48 1.86 8.63
C PRO A 258 -20.72 2.65 9.93
N ASP A 259 -20.13 2.19 11.03
CA ASP A 259 -19.96 2.99 12.25
C ASP A 259 -19.02 4.17 11.97
N LEU A 260 -19.46 5.38 12.30
CA LEU A 260 -18.68 6.59 12.14
C LEU A 260 -18.09 7.04 13.48
N GLU A 261 -16.77 7.06 13.58
CA GLU A 261 -16.04 7.68 14.68
C GLU A 261 -15.29 8.91 14.15
N VAL A 262 -15.60 10.09 14.71
CA VAL A 262 -15.05 11.38 14.27
C VAL A 262 -14.66 12.22 15.48
N THR A 263 -13.47 12.83 15.43
CA THR A 263 -13.00 13.71 16.51
C THR A 263 -13.79 15.01 16.58
N ASN A 264 -14.01 15.64 15.42
CA ASN A 264 -14.80 16.86 15.31
C ASN A 264 -15.78 16.71 14.15
N LEU A 265 -17.08 16.85 14.42
CA LEU A 265 -18.12 16.87 13.40
C LEU A 265 -18.68 18.29 13.26
N PHE A 266 -18.36 18.96 12.15
CA PHE A 266 -18.93 20.25 11.80
C PHE A 266 -19.98 20.08 10.71
N VAL A 267 -21.25 20.38 11.01
CA VAL A 267 -22.35 20.28 10.05
C VAL A 267 -22.83 21.70 9.72
N ARG A 268 -22.63 22.15 8.46
CA ARG A 268 -23.09 23.47 7.97
C ARG A 268 -24.55 23.45 7.46
N GLY A 269 -25.33 22.44 7.86
CA GLY A 269 -26.68 22.17 7.39
C GLY A 269 -27.39 21.18 8.32
N THR A 270 -28.31 20.37 7.79
CA THR A 270 -29.09 19.43 8.60
C THR A 270 -28.40 18.08 8.73
N LEU A 271 -28.07 17.67 9.96
CA LEU A 271 -27.72 16.29 10.27
C LEU A 271 -29.01 15.49 10.51
N SER A 272 -29.34 14.57 9.60
CA SER A 272 -30.43 13.63 9.78
C SER A 272 -29.89 12.32 10.34
N THR A 273 -30.19 12.03 11.60
CA THR A 273 -29.84 10.76 12.23
C THR A 273 -31.07 9.86 12.26
N ARG A 274 -30.88 8.58 11.92
CA ARG A 274 -31.92 7.56 12.04
C ARG A 274 -31.50 6.58 13.12
N LEU A 275 -32.31 6.45 14.16
CA LEU A 275 -32.11 5.43 15.19
C LEU A 275 -32.29 4.05 14.57
N VAL A 276 -31.22 3.25 14.57
CA VAL A 276 -31.27 1.83 14.19
C VAL A 276 -31.33 0.92 15.44
N SER A 277 -31.17 1.49 16.64
CA SER A 277 -31.54 0.89 17.94
C SER A 277 -31.72 2.00 18.99
N ASN A 278 -32.27 1.69 20.16
CA ASN A 278 -32.81 2.64 21.16
C ASN A 278 -31.79 3.55 21.90
N LEU A 279 -30.59 3.81 21.35
CA LEU A 279 -29.61 4.69 21.97
C LEU A 279 -28.85 5.54 20.95
N MET A 280 -29.02 6.85 21.03
CA MET A 280 -28.07 7.83 20.51
C MET A 280 -27.32 8.42 21.71
N ARG A 281 -26.02 8.14 21.81
CA ARG A 281 -25.16 8.68 22.87
C ARG A 281 -24.21 9.69 22.26
N ILE A 282 -24.52 10.98 22.43
CA ILE A 282 -23.60 12.07 22.08
C ILE A 282 -22.85 12.44 23.36
N SER A 283 -21.54 12.22 23.37
CA SER A 283 -20.63 12.74 24.40
C SER A 283 -19.76 13.80 23.75
N PHE A 284 -19.61 14.96 24.39
CA PHE A 284 -18.66 16.00 23.96
C PHE A 284 -17.69 16.33 25.10
N THR A 285 -16.46 16.64 24.74
CA THR A 285 -15.43 17.08 25.68
C THR A 285 -15.42 18.59 25.69
N THR A 286 -15.56 19.18 26.88
CA THR A 286 -15.37 20.63 27.08
C THR A 286 -13.94 20.90 27.53
N LYS A 287 -13.52 22.17 27.52
CA LYS A 287 -12.17 22.60 27.95
C LYS A 287 -11.77 22.10 29.36
N ASP A 288 -12.75 21.73 30.18
CA ASP A 288 -12.57 21.31 31.58
C ASP A 288 -12.81 19.80 31.82
N GLY A 289 -12.93 18.98 30.77
CA GLY A 289 -13.11 17.52 30.85
C GLY A 289 -14.36 16.97 30.14
N TRP A 290 -14.68 15.70 30.40
CA TRP A 290 -15.90 15.05 29.89
C TRP A 290 -17.14 15.72 30.48
N GLY A 291 -17.96 16.36 29.65
CA GLY A 291 -19.25 16.88 30.07
C GLY A 291 -20.24 15.75 30.39
N ALA A 292 -21.23 16.04 31.24
CA ALA A 292 -22.33 15.09 31.48
C ALA A 292 -23.05 14.75 30.16
N PRO A 293 -23.54 13.51 29.97
CA PRO A 293 -24.28 13.15 28.77
C PRO A 293 -25.45 14.12 28.55
N VAL A 294 -25.52 14.72 27.36
CA VAL A 294 -26.68 15.54 27.00
C VAL A 294 -27.75 14.63 26.41
N ALA A 295 -28.91 14.60 27.06
CA ALA A 295 -30.08 13.97 26.49
C ALA A 295 -30.52 14.77 25.25
N VAL A 296 -30.31 14.20 24.06
CA VAL A 296 -30.86 14.76 22.83
C VAL A 296 -32.33 14.37 22.78
N ASN A 297 -33.20 15.27 23.25
CA ASN A 297 -34.64 15.10 23.09
C ASN A 297 -34.97 15.39 21.63
N LEU A 298 -35.11 14.35 20.81
CA LEU A 298 -35.58 14.46 19.43
C LEU A 298 -37.03 14.95 19.49
N HIS A 299 -37.21 16.26 19.45
CA HIS A 299 -38.53 16.87 19.50
C HIS A 299 -39.32 16.42 18.27
N SER A 300 -40.32 15.56 18.50
CA SER A 300 -41.48 15.49 17.62
C SER A 300 -42.28 16.79 17.83
N GLY A 301 -41.96 17.81 17.03
CA GLY A 301 -42.89 18.88 16.64
C GLY A 301 -43.66 19.65 17.72
N ALA A 302 -43.09 20.00 18.87
CA ALA A 302 -43.74 20.92 19.81
C ALA A 302 -42.79 22.06 20.22
N ASN A 303 -43.25 23.30 20.08
CA ASN A 303 -42.51 24.52 20.43
C ASN A 303 -42.12 24.53 21.92
N PRO A 304 -40.89 24.94 22.28
CA PRO A 304 -40.48 25.07 23.66
C PRO A 304 -41.22 26.22 24.37
N PRO A 305 -41.52 26.10 25.67
CA PRO A 305 -42.15 27.17 26.46
C PRO A 305 -41.17 28.32 26.71
N PRO A 306 -41.66 29.56 26.96
CA PRO A 306 -40.80 30.72 27.18
C PRO A 306 -40.04 30.61 28.51
N TRP A 307 -38.80 31.08 28.49
CA TRP A 307 -37.84 31.04 29.60
C TRP A 307 -38.31 31.86 30.83
N PRO A 308 -38.07 31.40 32.07
CA PRO A 308 -38.36 32.18 33.27
C PRO A 308 -37.33 33.30 33.47
N SER A 309 -37.83 34.50 33.75
CA SER A 309 -37.05 35.70 34.05
C SER A 309 -36.30 35.61 35.38
N THR A 310 -35.05 36.09 35.38
CA THR A 310 -34.16 36.20 36.54
C THR A 310 -34.78 37.00 37.68
N THR A 311 -34.87 36.40 38.87
CA THR A 311 -35.16 37.13 40.12
C THR A 311 -33.90 37.16 40.99
N THR A 312 -33.38 38.36 41.20
CA THR A 312 -32.28 38.70 42.12
C THR A 312 -32.69 38.47 43.58
N ALA A 313 -31.89 37.72 44.35
CA ALA A 313 -32.06 37.59 45.79
C ALA A 313 -31.35 38.75 46.52
N SER A 314 -32.12 39.49 47.32
CA SER A 314 -31.67 40.55 48.23
C SER A 314 -31.37 39.97 49.61
N THR A 315 -30.30 40.46 50.25
CA THR A 315 -29.86 40.13 51.61
C THR A 315 -30.38 41.15 52.63
N ALA A 316 -30.87 40.66 53.78
CA ALA A 316 -30.98 41.37 55.07
C ALA A 316 -31.06 40.28 56.17
N SER A 317 -30.03 40.05 56.98
CA SER A 317 -29.62 40.76 58.22
C SER A 317 -30.63 40.64 59.36
N THR A 318 -30.26 39.89 60.41
CA THR A 318 -30.38 40.30 61.83
C THR A 318 -29.66 39.30 62.74
N ALA A 319 -28.82 39.83 63.63
CA ALA A 319 -28.52 39.29 64.96
C ALA A 319 -28.15 40.49 65.86
N PRO A 320 -28.40 40.42 67.19
CA PRO A 320 -28.66 41.56 68.08
C PRO A 320 -27.44 42.43 68.41
#